data_AF-B0RUS9-F1
#
_entry.id   AF-B0RUS9-F1
#
_cell.length_a   1.000
_cell.length_b   1.000
_cell.length_c   1.000
_cell.angle_alpha   90.00
_cell.angle_beta   90.00
_cell.angle_gamma   90.00
#
_symmetry.space_group_name_H-M   'P 1'
#
loop_
_entity.id
_entity.type
_entity.pdbx_description
1 polymer ?
#
loop_
_entity_poly.entity_id
_entity_poly.type
_entity_poly.pdbx_seq_one_letter_code
_entity_poly.pdbx_strand_id
1 'polypeptide(L)'
;MTPISPEEAERLLNTIVEELASIEHARWAHWQSYLHGQGIRQEDGSIVLPAPLVERWERQIATAYEDLTHEEKSADREQVMKYLPTIKKAILNGAGGTQGSGPAPVQAQKLPNSGTF
;
A
#
# COMPACT_ATOMS: atom_id res chain seq x y z
N MET A 1 -27.80 -8.12 -8.87
CA MET A 1 -26.47 -8.52 -8.38
C MET A 1 -26.61 -8.66 -6.87
N THR A 2 -26.49 -9.87 -6.34
CA THR A 2 -26.61 -10.09 -4.88
C THR A 2 -25.38 -9.48 -4.22
N PRO A 3 -25.52 -8.66 -3.16
CA PRO A 3 -24.37 -8.17 -2.41
C PRO A 3 -23.61 -9.35 -1.80
N ILE A 4 -22.28 -9.33 -1.90
CA ILE A 4 -21.42 -10.28 -1.17
C ILE A 4 -21.52 -10.03 0.34
N SER A 5 -21.46 -11.08 1.16
CA SER A 5 -21.44 -10.90 2.62
C SER A 5 -20.11 -10.32 3.08
N PRO A 6 -20.04 -9.65 4.24
CA PRO A 6 -18.78 -9.17 4.81
C PRO A 6 -17.72 -10.28 4.95
N GLU A 7 -18.12 -11.48 5.35
CA GLU A 7 -17.22 -12.63 5.51
C GLU A 7 -16.70 -13.15 4.17
N GLU A 8 -17.52 -13.07 3.12
CA GLU A 8 -17.10 -13.42 1.76
C GLU A 8 -16.13 -12.39 1.18
N ALA A 9 -16.38 -11.10 1.44
CA ALA A 9 -15.46 -10.03 1.08
C ALA A 9 -14.11 -10.20 1.79
N GLU A 10 -14.11 -10.48 3.09
CA GLU A 10 -12.87 -10.71 3.85
C GLU A 10 -12.09 -11.92 3.33
N ARG A 11 -12.76 -13.06 3.07
CA ARG A 11 -12.12 -14.22 2.46
C ARG A 11 -11.48 -13.89 1.12
N LEU A 12 -12.19 -13.16 0.26
CA LEU A 12 -11.69 -12.76 -1.04
C LEU A 12 -10.47 -11.84 -0.92
N LEU A 13 -10.53 -10.81 -0.08
CA LEU A 13 -9.42 -9.88 0.12
C LEU A 13 -8.19 -10.60 0.67
N ASN A 14 -8.37 -11.54 1.61
CA ASN A 14 -7.28 -12.36 2.15
C ASN A 14 -6.56 -13.19 1.07
N THR A 15 -7.23 -13.58 -0.02
CA THR A 15 -6.56 -14.30 -1.14
C THR A 15 -5.59 -13.44 -1.93
N ILE A 16 -5.67 -12.12 -1.85
CA ILE A 16 -4.83 -11.19 -2.62
C ILE A 16 -3.89 -10.36 -1.74
N VAL A 17 -3.88 -10.55 -0.41
CA VAL A 17 -3.07 -9.74 0.52
C VAL A 17 -1.58 -9.76 0.13
N GLU A 18 -1.01 -10.90 -0.22
CA GLU A 18 0.40 -10.99 -0.64
C GLU A 18 0.69 -10.24 -1.95
N GLU A 19 -0.24 -10.27 -2.91
CA GLU A 19 -0.10 -9.51 -4.16
C GLU A 19 -0.18 -8.00 -3.89
N LEU A 20 -1.11 -7.56 -3.02
CA LEU A 20 -1.23 -6.17 -2.60
C LEU A 20 -0.02 -5.71 -1.78
N ALA A 21 0.51 -6.56 -0.89
CA ALA A 21 1.72 -6.29 -0.12
C ALA A 21 2.95 -6.15 -1.02
N SER A 22 3.04 -6.96 -2.09
CA SER A 22 4.09 -6.81 -3.10
C SER A 22 4.03 -5.45 -3.80
N ILE A 23 2.83 -4.98 -4.15
CA ILE A 23 2.62 -3.65 -4.75
C ILE A 23 3.01 -2.54 -3.76
N GLU A 24 2.59 -2.63 -2.49
CA GLU A 24 2.96 -1.66 -1.45
C GLU A 24 4.47 -1.63 -1.22
N HIS A 25 5.11 -2.80 -1.15
CA HIS A 25 6.55 -2.88 -0.97
C HIS A 25 7.30 -2.22 -2.13
N ALA A 26 6.87 -2.45 -3.37
CA ALA A 26 7.45 -1.81 -4.55
C ALA A 26 7.26 -0.28 -4.50
N ARG A 27 6.09 0.21 -4.07
CA ARG A 27 5.83 1.65 -3.85
C ARG A 27 6.77 2.22 -2.79
N TRP A 28 6.88 1.57 -1.63
CA TRP A 28 7.75 1.99 -0.54
C TRP A 28 9.22 2.01 -0.97
N ALA A 29 9.71 0.95 -1.62
CA ALA A 29 11.10 0.86 -2.07
C ALA A 29 11.44 1.95 -3.10
N HIS A 30 10.50 2.25 -4.01
CA HIS A 30 10.66 3.35 -4.96
C HIS A 30 10.77 4.71 -4.26
N TRP A 31 9.89 5.00 -3.31
CA TRP A 31 9.93 6.26 -2.54
C TRP A 31 11.18 6.38 -1.67
N GLN A 32 11.61 5.31 -1.02
CA GLN A 32 12.85 5.27 -0.26
C GLN A 32 14.07 5.55 -1.14
N SER A 33 14.13 4.89 -2.31
CA SER A 33 15.21 5.12 -3.29
C SER A 33 15.21 6.56 -3.81
N TYR A 34 14.03 7.10 -4.15
CA TYR A 34 13.90 8.48 -4.60
C TYR A 34 14.38 9.47 -3.53
N LEU A 35 13.89 9.34 -2.30
CA LEU A 35 14.26 10.21 -1.17
C LEU A 35 15.76 10.15 -0.90
N HIS A 36 16.32 8.94 -0.80
CA HIS A 36 17.77 8.76 -0.61
C HIS A 36 18.59 9.33 -1.77
N GLY A 37 18.07 9.26 -3.00
CA GLY A 37 18.69 9.83 -4.19
C GLY A 37 18.63 11.36 -4.27
N GLN A 38 17.81 12.03 -3.46
CA GLN A 38 17.78 13.50 -3.38
C GLN A 38 18.87 14.07 -2.45
N GLY A 39 19.50 13.23 -1.62
CA GLY A 39 20.47 13.66 -0.61
C GLY A 39 21.92 13.33 -0.94
N ILE A 40 22.82 13.82 -0.10
CA ILE A 40 24.26 13.51 -0.14
C ILE A 40 24.56 12.52 0.97
N ARG A 41 25.01 11.31 0.59
CA ARG A 41 25.46 10.30 1.54
C ARG A 41 26.80 10.72 2.15
N GLN A 42 26.88 10.69 3.48
CA GLN A 42 28.07 10.99 4.26
C GLN A 42 28.92 9.73 4.50
N GLU A 43 30.14 9.92 5.02
CA GLU A 43 31.06 8.81 5.33
C GLU A 43 30.49 7.84 6.38
N ASP A 44 29.69 8.33 7.33
CA ASP A 44 29.04 7.52 8.37
C ASP A 44 27.77 6.79 7.87
N GLY A 45 27.43 6.94 6.58
CA GLY A 45 26.27 6.34 5.95
C GLY A 45 24.97 7.16 6.08
N SER A 46 24.97 8.24 6.86
CA SER A 46 23.84 9.18 6.93
C SER A 46 23.59 9.87 5.58
N ILE A 47 22.39 10.42 5.39
CA ILE A 47 22.03 11.15 4.17
C ILE A 47 21.60 12.56 4.56
N VAL A 48 22.30 13.56 4.04
CA VAL A 48 21.96 14.96 4.21
C VAL A 48 21.02 15.37 3.08
N LEU A 49 19.78 15.72 3.42
CA LEU A 49 18.76 16.13 2.46
C LEU A 49 18.75 17.66 2.28
N PRO A 50 18.48 18.16 1.06
CA PRO A 50 18.27 19.59 0.84
C PRO A 50 17.09 20.13 1.64
N ALA A 51 17.30 21.21 2.41
CA ALA A 51 16.26 21.83 3.23
C ALA A 51 14.95 22.14 2.46
N PRO A 52 14.97 22.68 1.21
CA PRO A 52 13.73 22.95 0.48
C PRO A 52 12.89 21.69 0.18
N LEU A 53 13.53 20.53 0.04
CA LEU A 53 12.82 19.26 -0.16
C LEU A 53 12.21 18.76 1.14
N VAL A 54 12.95 18.87 2.24
CA VAL A 54 12.44 18.55 3.58
C VAL A 54 11.23 19.41 3.90
N GLU A 55 11.34 20.74 3.76
CA GLU A 55 10.23 21.67 3.99
C GLU A 55 9.00 21.35 3.13
N ARG A 56 9.22 21.02 1.85
CA ARG A 56 8.14 20.62 0.95
C ARG A 56 7.43 19.35 1.43
N TRP A 57 8.18 18.31 1.79
CA TRP A 57 7.61 17.04 2.24
C TRP A 57 6.93 17.17 3.59
N GLU A 58 7.52 17.91 4.54
CA GLU A 58 6.89 18.21 5.83
C GLU A 58 5.56 18.94 5.67
N ARG A 59 5.51 19.94 4.77
CA ARG A 59 4.25 20.60 4.41
C ARG A 59 3.23 19.61 3.86
N GLN A 60 3.62 18.75 2.91
CA GLN A 60 2.72 17.73 2.35
C GLN A 60 2.20 16.76 3.41
N ILE A 61 3.06 16.28 4.31
CA ILE A 61 2.71 15.40 5.43
C ILE A 61 1.70 16.07 6.37
N ALA A 62 1.85 17.37 6.63
CA ALA A 62 0.95 18.13 7.48
C ALA A 62 -0.36 18.58 6.78
N THR A 63 -0.48 18.39 5.46
CA THR A 63 -1.64 18.84 4.68
C THR A 63 -2.62 17.67 4.49
N ALA A 64 -3.89 17.86 4.85
CA ALA A 64 -4.93 16.86 4.60
C ALA A 64 -5.14 16.65 3.10
N TYR A 65 -5.59 15.46 2.69
CA TYR A 65 -5.72 15.13 1.26
C TYR A 65 -6.59 16.15 0.52
N GLU A 66 -7.71 16.56 1.10
CA GLU A 66 -8.64 17.56 0.57
C GLU A 66 -7.99 18.91 0.28
N ASP A 67 -6.92 19.25 1.00
CA ASP A 67 -6.21 20.54 0.90
C ASP A 67 -4.94 20.45 0.04
N LEU A 68 -4.55 19.25 -0.40
CA LEU A 68 -3.46 19.08 -1.37
C LEU A 68 -3.77 19.73 -2.72
N THR A 69 -2.72 20.14 -3.42
CA THR A 69 -2.87 20.63 -4.79
C THR A 69 -3.39 19.54 -5.72
N HIS A 70 -3.89 19.93 -6.89
CA HIS A 70 -4.39 18.97 -7.87
C HIS A 70 -3.30 17.97 -8.30
N GLU A 71 -2.07 18.46 -8.48
CA GLU A 71 -0.90 17.68 -8.89
C GLU A 71 -0.50 16.68 -7.80
N GLU A 72 -0.52 17.10 -6.53
CA GLU A 72 -0.19 16.25 -5.39
C GLU A 72 -1.21 15.13 -5.24
N LYS A 73 -2.50 15.46 -5.30
CA LYS A 73 -3.57 14.46 -5.34
C LYS A 73 -3.44 13.54 -6.55
N SER A 74 -2.93 14.03 -7.68
CA SER A 74 -2.72 13.20 -8.87
C SER A 74 -1.66 12.13 -8.63
N ALA A 75 -0.53 12.51 -8.01
CA ALA A 75 0.50 11.56 -7.62
C ALA A 75 -0.03 10.48 -6.67
N ASP A 76 -0.87 10.84 -5.71
CA ASP A 76 -1.51 9.87 -4.80
C ASP A 76 -2.45 8.92 -5.56
N ARG A 77 -3.30 9.46 -6.44
CA ARG A 77 -4.20 8.65 -7.28
C ARG A 77 -3.41 7.68 -8.15
N GLU A 78 -2.31 8.10 -8.75
CA GLU A 78 -1.45 7.23 -9.56
C GLU A 78 -0.91 6.05 -8.76
N GLN A 79 -0.60 6.23 -7.46
CA GLN A 79 -0.21 5.09 -6.62
C GLN A 79 -1.41 4.16 -6.37
N VAL A 80 -2.59 4.70 -6.01
CA VAL A 80 -3.81 3.89 -5.79
C VAL A 80 -4.20 3.08 -7.03
N MET A 81 -4.05 3.66 -8.22
CA MET A 81 -4.37 2.99 -9.49
C MET A 81 -3.57 1.69 -9.71
N LYS A 82 -2.42 1.51 -9.04
CA LYS A 82 -1.61 0.28 -9.14
C LYS A 82 -2.27 -0.92 -8.46
N TYR A 83 -3.10 -0.70 -7.43
CA TYR A 83 -3.78 -1.76 -6.68
C TYR A 83 -5.08 -2.20 -7.36
N LEU A 84 -5.76 -1.28 -8.05
CA LEU A 84 -7.11 -1.50 -8.59
C LEU A 84 -7.22 -2.70 -9.56
N PRO A 85 -6.25 -2.98 -10.45
CA PRO A 85 -6.31 -4.16 -11.31
C PRO A 85 -6.38 -5.47 -10.51
N THR A 86 -5.57 -5.62 -9.47
CA THR A 86 -5.55 -6.80 -8.60
C THR A 86 -6.87 -6.95 -7.83
N ILE A 87 -7.37 -5.84 -7.26
CA ILE A 87 -8.66 -5.82 -6.57
C ILE A 87 -9.81 -6.18 -7.53
N LYS A 88 -9.83 -5.58 -8.72
CA LYS A 88 -10.82 -5.86 -9.76
C LYS A 88 -10.82 -7.33 -10.16
N LYS A 89 -9.63 -7.91 -10.38
CA LYS A 89 -9.47 -9.33 -10.71
C LYS A 89 -10.05 -10.22 -9.60
N ALA A 90 -9.78 -9.91 -8.33
CA ALA A 90 -10.34 -10.65 -7.21
C ALA A 90 -11.87 -10.60 -7.21
N ILE A 91 -12.46 -9.41 -7.33
CA ILE A 91 -13.92 -9.23 -7.34
C ILE A 91 -14.57 -10.02 -8.49
N LEU A 92 -13.99 -9.96 -9.70
CA LEU A 92 -14.52 -10.67 -10.86
C LEU A 92 -14.40 -12.20 -10.72
N ASN A 93 -13.31 -12.69 -10.13
CA ASN A 93 -13.10 -14.13 -9.92
C ASN A 93 -13.98 -14.67 -8.79
N GLY A 94 -14.19 -13.90 -7.72
CA GLY A 94 -15.10 -14.27 -6.63
C GLY A 94 -16.57 -14.33 -7.07
N ALA A 95 -16.98 -13.43 -7.97
CA ALA A 95 -18.35 -13.40 -8.51
C ALA A 95 -18.69 -14.59 -9.45
N GLY A 96 -17.68 -15.32 -9.95
CA GLY A 96 -17.86 -16.50 -10.80
C GLY A 96 -17.80 -17.85 -10.05
N GLY A 97 -17.53 -17.82 -8.74
CA GLY A 97 -17.11 -18.99 -7.96
C GLY A 97 -18.11 -19.49 -6.92
N THR A 98 -19.42 -19.43 -7.15
CA THR A 98 -20.37 -20.21 -6.33
C THR A 98 -20.50 -21.63 -6.88
N GLN A 99 -19.51 -22.50 -6.66
CA GLN A 99 -19.67 -23.95 -6.39
C GLN A 99 -18.34 -24.54 -5.86
N GLY A 100 -18.37 -25.03 -4.61
CA GLY A 100 -17.54 -26.16 -4.17
C GLY A 100 -16.31 -25.87 -3.31
N SER A 101 -16.40 -26.31 -2.05
CA SER A 101 -15.29 -26.65 -1.12
C SER A 101 -14.29 -25.54 -0.76
N GLY A 102 -14.58 -24.82 0.33
CA GLY A 102 -13.61 -23.93 0.97
C GLY A 102 -12.46 -24.71 1.64
N PRO A 103 -11.23 -24.18 1.63
CA PRO A 103 -10.15 -24.76 2.41
C PRO A 103 -10.38 -24.49 3.91
N ALA A 104 -9.91 -25.41 4.75
CA ALA A 104 -9.99 -25.32 6.21
C ALA A 104 -9.31 -24.03 6.72
N PRO A 105 -9.79 -23.47 7.85
CA PRO A 105 -9.24 -22.22 8.38
C PRO A 105 -7.78 -22.39 8.79
N VAL A 106 -6.91 -21.51 8.28
CA VAL A 106 -5.54 -21.39 8.75
C VAL A 106 -5.57 -20.83 10.17
N GLN A 107 -5.01 -21.58 11.12
CA GLN A 107 -4.87 -21.14 12.50
C GLN A 107 -3.90 -19.94 12.56
N ALA A 108 -4.37 -18.84 13.15
CA ALA A 108 -3.55 -17.65 13.37
C ALA A 108 -2.37 -17.98 14.30
N GLN A 109 -1.17 -17.98 13.75
CA GLN A 109 0.06 -18.00 14.54
C GLN A 109 0.27 -16.59 15.11
N LYS A 110 0.26 -16.46 16.44
CA LYS A 110 0.60 -15.19 17.11
C LYS A 110 2.00 -14.77 16.72
N LEU A 111 2.12 -13.65 16.02
CA LEU A 111 3.38 -12.94 15.83
C LEU A 111 3.84 -12.38 17.19
N PRO A 112 5.12 -12.56 17.58
CA PRO A 112 5.65 -11.87 18.73
C PRO A 112 5.75 -10.37 18.44
N ASN A 113 5.34 -9.60 19.45
CA ASN A 113 5.34 -8.16 19.50
C ASN A 113 6.79 -7.65 19.49
N SER A 114 7.21 -7.02 18.39
CA SER A 114 8.41 -6.19 18.30
C SER A 114 7.91 -4.89 17.65
N GLY A 115 7.71 -3.79 18.35
CA GLY A 115 8.69 -3.16 19.21
C GLY A 115 9.63 -2.34 18.32
N THR A 116 9.34 -1.04 18.24
CA THR A 116 10.14 0.06 17.63
C THR A 116 10.28 0.10 16.11
N PHE A 117 9.66 1.17 15.55
CA PHE A 117 9.78 1.87 14.26
C PHE A 117 10.12 1.09 12.99
#